data_AF-M3H0N6-F1
#
_entry.id   AF-M3H0N6-F1
#
_cell.length_a   1.000
_cell.length_b   1.000
_cell.length_c   1.000
_cell.angle_alpha   90.00
_cell.angle_beta   90.00
_cell.angle_gamma   90.00
#
_symmetry.space_group_name_H-M   'P 1'
#
loop_
_entity.id
_entity.type
_entity.pdbx_description
1 polymer ?
#
loop_
_entity_poly.entity_id
_entity_poly.type
_entity_poly.pdbx_seq_one_letter_code
_entity_poly.pdbx_strand_id
1 'polypeptide(L)'
;MGRMDLLDIPHFNAPLRYLGKSIVTIHDIIPFQVHSSFLKRIYMRIVFRLLRRFSKKIVSVSEYTAKDLKSIFGFSKKEMEVIHNGIDQSVFYPATAAEKKNF
;
A
#
# COMPACT_ATOMS: atom_id res chain seq x y z
N MET A 1 4.60 -17.41 -22.77
CA MET A 1 4.33 -16.66 -21.51
C MET A 1 2.86 -16.86 -21.16
N GLY A 2 2.57 -17.39 -19.97
CA GLY A 2 1.20 -17.67 -19.53
C GLY A 2 0.33 -16.41 -19.47
N ARG A 3 -0.98 -16.57 -19.69
CA ARG A 3 -1.94 -15.47 -19.59
C ARG A 3 -2.08 -15.06 -18.13
N MET A 4 -1.75 -13.80 -17.84
CA MET A 4 -1.89 -13.20 -16.52
C MET A 4 -3.01 -12.15 -16.58
N ASP A 5 -4.03 -12.33 -15.74
CA ASP A 5 -5.20 -11.45 -15.70
C ASP A 5 -5.07 -10.34 -14.64
N LEU A 6 -4.42 -10.62 -13.51
CA LEU A 6 -4.21 -9.69 -12.41
C LEU A 6 -2.91 -10.01 -11.64
N LEU A 7 -2.16 -8.97 -11.26
CA LEU A 7 -0.98 -9.04 -10.40
C LEU A 7 -1.26 -8.32 -9.09
N ASP A 8 -1.19 -9.01 -7.95
CA ASP A 8 -1.20 -8.33 -6.66
C ASP A 8 0.25 -8.05 -6.22
N ILE A 9 0.50 -6.82 -5.78
CA ILE A 9 1.81 -6.35 -5.36
C ILE A 9 1.64 -5.71 -3.98
N PRO A 10 2.05 -6.39 -2.90
CA PRO A 10 1.88 -5.89 -1.54
C PRO A 10 2.88 -4.77 -1.19
N HIS A 11 3.40 -4.06 -2.18
CA HIS A 11 4.37 -2.97 -2.00
C HIS A 11 4.41 -2.06 -3.23
N PHE A 12 4.80 -0.80 -3.05
CA PHE A 12 4.91 0.17 -4.15
C PHE A 12 6.01 -0.14 -5.19
N ASN A 13 6.82 -1.19 -4.99
CA ASN A 13 7.92 -1.59 -5.87
C ASN A 13 7.43 -2.43 -7.06
N ALA A 14 6.40 -1.93 -7.74
CA ALA A 14 5.76 -2.66 -8.82
C ALA A 14 6.57 -2.59 -10.13
N PRO A 15 6.77 -3.73 -10.83
CA PRO A 15 7.45 -3.73 -12.12
C PRO A 15 6.62 -2.98 -13.16
N LEU A 16 7.21 -1.92 -13.74
CA LEU A 16 6.53 -0.99 -14.65
C LEU A 16 5.83 -1.71 -15.83
N ARG A 17 6.41 -2.81 -16.32
CA ARG A 17 5.89 -3.58 -17.46
C ARG A 17 4.52 -4.23 -17.20
N TYR A 18 4.16 -4.47 -15.94
CA TYR A 18 2.94 -5.19 -15.57
C TYR A 18 1.92 -4.32 -14.81
N LEU A 19 2.19 -3.01 -14.69
CA LEU A 19 1.32 -2.09 -13.95
C LEU A 19 -0.13 -2.09 -14.47
N GLY A 20 -0.32 -2.19 -15.79
CA GLY A 20 -1.66 -2.20 -16.42
C GLY A 20 -2.63 -3.24 -15.88
N LYS A 21 -2.11 -4.31 -15.26
CA LYS A 21 -2.89 -5.38 -14.65
C LYS A 21 -2.57 -5.57 -13.18
N SER A 22 -1.99 -4.57 -12.51
CA SER A 22 -1.61 -4.70 -11.10
C SER A 22 -2.57 -4.01 -10.15
N ILE A 23 -2.79 -4.66 -9.01
CA ILE A 23 -3.25 -4.03 -7.77
C ILE A 23 -2.01 -3.80 -6.92
N VAL A 24 -1.86 -2.60 -6.36
CA VAL A 24 -0.68 -2.23 -5.58
C VAL A 24 -1.11 -1.73 -4.21
N THR A 25 -0.60 -2.36 -3.16
CA THR A 25 -0.83 -1.95 -1.78
C THR A 25 0.26 -0.99 -1.33
N ILE A 26 -0.17 0.17 -0.82
CA ILE A 26 0.69 1.19 -0.23
C ILE A 26 0.48 1.17 1.28
N HIS A 27 1.50 0.74 2.00
CA HIS A 27 1.50 0.69 3.46
C HIS A 27 1.75 2.07 4.07
N ASP A 28 2.76 2.77 3.58
CA ASP A 28 3.12 4.08 4.06
C ASP A 28 3.75 4.93 2.95
N ILE A 29 3.87 6.22 3.25
CA ILE A 29 4.66 7.17 2.46
C ILE A 29 5.74 7.84 3.32
N ILE A 30 6.13 7.19 4.44
CA ILE A 30 7.14 7.68 5.38
C ILE A 30 8.46 7.99 4.68
N PRO A 31 8.95 7.18 3.70
CA PRO A 31 10.14 7.50 2.94
C PRO A 31 10.08 8.85 2.22
N PHE A 32 8.88 9.35 1.89
CA PHE A 32 8.67 10.66 1.30
C PHE A 32 8.71 11.77 2.35
N GLN A 33 8.13 11.55 3.53
CA GLN A 33 7.96 12.58 4.57
C GLN A 33 9.21 12.84 5.40
N VAL A 34 9.91 11.81 5.89
CA VAL A 34 10.80 12.01 7.06
C VAL A 34 12.29 12.13 6.71
N HIS A 35 12.81 11.49 5.66
CA HIS A 35 14.26 11.54 5.35
C HIS A 35 14.53 11.34 3.85
N SER A 36 13.94 12.18 3.00
CA SER A 36 14.14 12.10 1.56
C SER A 36 15.06 13.21 1.05
N SER A 37 16.26 12.83 0.60
CA SER A 37 17.07 13.66 -0.29
C SER A 37 16.23 14.10 -1.49
N PHE A 38 16.52 15.28 -2.05
CA PHE A 38 15.73 15.86 -3.16
C PHE A 38 15.51 14.88 -4.33
N LEU A 39 16.55 14.10 -4.69
CA LEU A 39 16.46 13.05 -5.72
C LEU A 39 15.44 11.96 -5.36
N LYS A 40 15.39 11.54 -4.08
CA LYS A 40 14.43 10.52 -3.61
C LYS A 40 12.99 11.03 -3.69
N ARG A 41 12.77 12.33 -3.44
CA ARG A 41 11.44 12.96 -3.62
C ARG A 41 11.01 12.96 -5.08
N ILE A 42 11.91 13.31 -6.00
CA ILE A 42 11.63 13.27 -7.44
C ILE A 42 11.32 11.84 -7.89
N TYR A 43 12.16 10.88 -7.51
CA TYR A 43 11.98 9.46 -7.81
C TYR A 43 10.60 8.97 -7.33
N MET A 44 10.26 9.20 -6.06
CA MET A 44 8.95 8.84 -5.51
C MET A 44 7.82 9.52 -6.26
N ARG A 45 7.93 10.80 -6.58
CA ARG A 45 6.87 11.50 -7.32
C ARG A 45 6.64 10.94 -8.72
N ILE A 46 7.69 10.46 -9.38
CA ILE A 46 7.59 9.77 -10.67
C ILE A 46 6.92 8.41 -10.48
N VAL A 47 7.40 7.60 -9.52
CA VAL A 47 6.84 6.26 -9.25
C VAL A 47 5.35 6.33 -8.90
N PHE A 48 4.96 7.17 -7.95
CA PHE A 48 3.54 7.31 -7.58
C PHE A 48 2.67 7.84 -8.72
N ARG A 49 3.21 8.71 -9.60
CA ARG A 49 2.50 9.15 -10.81
C ARG A 49 2.27 8.01 -11.79
N LEU A 50 3.27 7.14 -11.98
CA LEU A 50 3.15 5.95 -12.82
C LEU A 50 2.16 4.95 -12.22
N LEU A 51 2.25 4.69 -10.92
CA LEU A 51 1.31 3.84 -10.18
C LEU A 51 -0.12 4.33 -10.36
N ARG A 52 -0.37 5.63 -10.16
CA ARG A 52 -1.68 6.23 -10.35
C ARG A 52 -2.21 6.07 -11.77
N ARG A 53 -1.36 6.27 -12.77
CA ARG A 53 -1.77 6.28 -14.18
C ARG A 53 -1.97 4.88 -14.77
N PHE A 54 -1.18 3.91 -14.33
CA PHE A 54 -1.11 2.61 -14.99
C PHE A 54 -1.63 1.46 -14.14
N SER A 55 -1.66 1.57 -12.80
CA SER A 55 -2.20 0.49 -11.97
C SER A 55 -3.69 0.35 -12.18
N LYS A 56 -4.19 -0.89 -12.13
CA LYS A 56 -5.63 -1.16 -12.21
C LYS A 56 -6.35 -0.62 -10.99
N LYS A 57 -5.76 -0.79 -9.80
CA LYS A 57 -6.25 -0.25 -8.54
C LYS A 57 -5.10 -0.07 -7.55
N ILE A 58 -5.24 0.88 -6.64
CA ILE A 58 -4.34 1.09 -5.51
C ILE A 58 -5.10 0.79 -4.22
N VAL A 59 -4.43 0.10 -3.31
CA VAL A 59 -4.96 -0.18 -1.97
C VAL A 59 -4.17 0.64 -0.96
N SER A 60 -4.88 1.38 -0.12
CA SER A 60 -4.33 2.06 1.06
C SER A 60 -4.75 1.29 2.30
N VAL A 61 -3.81 1.05 3.22
CA VAL A 61 -4.09 0.30 4.45
C VAL A 61 -4.85 1.10 5.52
N SER A 62 -4.96 2.40 5.34
CA SER A 62 -5.67 3.29 6.26
C SER A 62 -6.25 4.52 5.55
N GLU A 63 -7.23 5.15 6.20
CA GLU A 63 -7.77 6.45 5.78
C GLU A 63 -6.72 7.56 5.87
N TYR A 64 -5.79 7.45 6.82
CA TYR A 64 -4.71 8.42 6.99
C TYR A 64 -3.76 8.39 5.78
N THR A 65 -3.25 7.20 5.43
CA THR A 65 -2.40 6.99 4.25
C THR A 65 -3.14 7.40 2.97
N ALA A 66 -4.44 7.13 2.88
CA ALA A 66 -5.25 7.53 1.72
C ALA A 66 -5.38 9.05 1.58
N LYS A 67 -5.59 9.77 2.69
CA LYS A 67 -5.64 11.23 2.71
C LYS A 67 -4.32 11.83 2.24
N ASP A 68 -3.21 11.26 2.68
CA ASP A 68 -1.87 11.67 2.29
C ASP A 68 -1.57 11.40 0.81
N LEU A 69 -1.96 10.23 0.31
CA LEU A 69 -1.84 9.90 -1.11
C LEU A 69 -2.65 10.88 -1.98
N LYS A 70 -3.86 11.22 -1.54
CA LYS A 70 -4.69 12.23 -2.22
C LYS A 70 -4.05 13.62 -2.19
N SER A 71 -3.59 14.08 -1.02
CA SER A 71 -3.08 15.45 -0.86
C SER A 71 -1.72 15.68 -1.54
N ILE A 72 -0.82 14.68 -1.50
CA ILE A 72 0.56 14.81 -1.99
C ILE A 72 0.68 14.38 -3.45
N PHE A 73 0.02 13.28 -3.84
CA PHE A 73 0.19 12.66 -5.15
C PHE A 73 -1.06 12.74 -6.04
N GLY A 74 -2.18 13.27 -5.51
CA GLY A 74 -3.38 13.53 -6.30
C GLY A 74 -4.16 12.27 -6.69
N PHE A 75 -4.14 11.23 -5.85
CA PHE A 75 -4.98 10.04 -6.05
C PHE A 75 -6.46 10.37 -5.84
N SER A 76 -7.31 9.82 -6.70
CA SER A 76 -8.77 9.89 -6.60
C SER A 76 -9.38 8.62 -5.99
N LYS A 77 -10.63 8.71 -5.53
CA LYS A 77 -11.40 7.54 -5.06
C LYS A 77 -11.62 6.47 -6.15
N LYS A 78 -11.48 6.84 -7.43
CA LYS A 78 -11.58 5.90 -8.55
C LYS A 78 -10.32 5.02 -8.63
N GLU A 79 -9.15 5.62 -8.43
CA GLU A 79 -7.85 4.97 -8.55
C GLU A 79 -7.46 4.18 -7.28
N MET A 80 -7.95 4.63 -6.11
CA MET A 80 -7.55 4.12 -4.81
C MET A 80 -8.75 3.68 -3.96
N GLU A 81 -8.56 2.62 -3.19
CA GLU A 81 -9.50 2.09 -2.21
C GLU A 81 -8.82 1.83 -0.86
N VAL A 82 -9.55 1.99 0.24
CA VAL A 82 -9.03 1.76 1.59
C VAL A 82 -9.43 0.36 2.02
N ILE A 83 -8.44 -0.48 2.33
CA ILE A 83 -8.65 -1.83 2.87
C ILE A 83 -7.79 -1.93 4.12
N HIS A 84 -8.43 -2.00 5.29
CA HIS A 84 -7.73 -2.10 6.56
C HIS A 84 -7.07 -3.48 6.72
N ASN A 85 -5.92 -3.50 7.36
CA ASN A 85 -5.27 -4.75 7.74
C ASN A 85 -6.16 -5.52 8.73
N GLY A 86 -6.30 -6.82 8.49
CA GLY A 86 -6.94 -7.73 9.42
C GLY A 86 -6.02 -8.15 10.56
N ILE A 87 -6.60 -8.77 11.58
CA ILE A 87 -5.90 -9.46 12.66
C ILE A 87 -6.39 -10.91 12.70
N ASP A 88 -5.48 -11.85 12.93
CA ASP A 88 -5.84 -13.26 13.04
C ASP A 88 -6.46 -13.55 14.41
N GLN A 89 -7.78 -13.78 14.43
CA GLN A 89 -8.52 -14.03 15.66
C GLN A 89 -8.24 -15.42 16.27
N SER A 90 -7.63 -16.34 15.53
CA SER A 90 -7.19 -17.62 16.08
C SER A 90 -5.93 -17.49 16.96
N VAL A 91 -5.16 -16.43 16.73
CA VAL A 91 -3.93 -16.11 17.48
C VAL A 91 -4.19 -15.01 18.51
N PHE A 92 -4.94 -13.97 18.13
CA PHE A 92 -5.22 -12.82 18.97
C PHE A 92 -6.62 -12.91 19.58
N TYR A 93 -6.68 -13.47 20.79
CA TYR A 93 -7.88 -13.57 21.61
C TYR A 93 -7.55 -13.21 23.08
N PRO A 94 -8.56 -12.88 23.90
CA PRO A 94 -8.34 -12.63 25.32
C PRO A 94 -7.72 -13.84 26.01
N ALA A 95 -6.49 -13.69 26.51
CA ALA A 95 -5.76 -14.76 27.17
C ALA A 95 -6.51 -15.30 28.40
N THR A 96 -6.53 -16.62 28.53
CA THR A 96 -7.07 -17.36 29.67
C THR A 96 -6.25 -17.12 30.94
N ALA A 97 -6.83 -17.41 32.10
CA ALA A 97 -6.13 -17.28 33.39
C ALA A 97 -4.90 -18.20 33.51
N ALA A 98 -4.86 -19.32 32.78
CA ALA A 98 -3.71 -20.23 32.74
C ALA A 98 -2.57 -19.66 31.90
N GLU A 99 -2.88 -19.11 30.71
CA GLU A 99 -1.88 -18.46 29.83
C GLU A 99 -1.24 -17.25 30.52
N LYS A 100 -2.01 -16.47 31.28
CA LYS A 100 -1.50 -15.30 32.04
C LYS A 100 -0.53 -15.64 33.17
N LYS A 101 -0.58 -16.85 33.72
CA LYS A 101 0.32 -17.29 34.81
C LYS A 101 1.72 -17.70 34.32
N ASN A 102 1.86 -17.93 33.02
CA ASN A 102 3.10 -18.36 32.38
C ASN A 102 3.87 -17.20 31.72
N PHE A 103 3.38 -15.96 31.89
CA PHE A 103 4.09 -14.72 31.58
C PHE A 103 4.70 -14.13 32.85
#